data_AF-A0AAE6W1U7-F1
#
_entry.id   AF-A0AAE6W1U7-F1
#
_cell.length_a   1.000
_cell.length_b   1.000
_cell.length_c   1.000
_cell.angle_alpha   90.00
_cell.angle_beta   90.00
_cell.angle_gamma   90.00
#
_symmetry.space_group_name_H-M   'P 1'
#
loop_
_entity.id
_entity.type
_entity.pdbx_description
1 polymer ?
#
loop_
_entity_poly.entity_id
_entity_poly.type
_entity_poly.pdbx_seq_one_letter_code
_entity_poly.pdbx_strand_id
1 'polypeptide(L)'
;MIHFTPLRKRPALSALMLLILGSGFCQAQEMLTDSARKEATEWLKEVKSGYLNTSSARIQKAVTALTAATSTENAAMKLYVDAMKDRFLNPTSMMSRMLNRGGGGGFRMMRMPGSGGRGGSNGNSSKPDSPSTAFSNWRKQNTGNNVAPGFKKALQIQCKWMLLCLRKADAEKNERELNVSSSVLSMLDEVAANAKDVGEQLPMVGGASEVIRSYLNISDYRSDTLPDNLMDLNTIFDRVLLAPYKEKKDVENFRKLWNKRIGLEATLLQNNSASDKKTAEVEKASFLVKRQWEREKACFELGDQMAALEKMKSLISGIKDPAEKQRAIRDLEFLLLTPAEQAKLREERTNRRMPGGGPRF
;
A
#
# COMPACT_ATOMS: atom_id res chain seq x y z
N MET A 1 20.17 -4.02 -27.13
CA MET A 1 20.06 -3.41 -28.46
C MET A 1 19.12 -4.26 -29.29
N ILE A 2 17.93 -3.75 -29.61
CA ILE A 2 17.02 -4.41 -30.53
C ILE A 2 17.57 -4.10 -31.93
N HIS A 3 17.92 -5.13 -32.70
CA HIS A 3 18.32 -4.96 -34.10
C HIS A 3 17.08 -4.52 -34.89
N PHE A 4 16.98 -3.22 -35.18
CA PHE A 4 16.08 -2.73 -36.20
C PHE A 4 16.63 -3.15 -37.56
N THR A 5 16.01 -4.17 -38.15
CA THR A 5 16.14 -4.42 -39.59
C THR A 5 15.58 -3.20 -40.34
N PRO A 6 16.19 -2.81 -41.48
CA PRO A 6 15.85 -1.56 -42.14
C PRO A 6 14.38 -1.54 -42.57
N LEU A 7 13.65 -0.54 -42.08
CA LEU A 7 12.21 -0.24 -42.27
C LEU A 7 11.76 -0.08 -43.74
N ARG A 8 12.65 -0.30 -44.72
CA ARG A 8 12.38 -0.13 -46.15
C ARG A 8 11.69 -1.34 -46.79
N LYS A 9 11.57 -2.48 -46.08
CA LYS A 9 10.98 -3.73 -46.61
C LYS A 9 9.54 -4.01 -46.16
N ARG A 10 8.92 -3.13 -45.36
CA ARG A 10 7.58 -3.36 -44.80
C ARG A 10 6.72 -2.09 -44.85
N PRO A 11 6.01 -1.81 -45.96
CA PRO A 11 5.24 -0.58 -46.14
C PRO A 11 4.17 -0.38 -45.06
N ALA A 12 3.64 -1.46 -44.49
CA ALA A 12 2.65 -1.43 -43.40
C ALA A 12 3.21 -0.85 -42.08
N LEU A 13 4.50 -1.05 -41.78
CA LEU A 13 5.14 -0.49 -40.57
C LEU A 13 5.38 1.02 -40.67
N SER A 14 5.71 1.51 -41.88
CA SER A 14 5.79 2.94 -42.16
C SER A 14 4.42 3.62 -42.00
N ALA A 15 3.34 2.99 -42.45
CA ALA A 15 1.98 3.51 -42.29
C ALA A 15 1.52 3.54 -40.82
N LEU A 16 1.85 2.51 -40.04
CA LEU A 16 1.52 2.45 -38.61
C LEU A 16 2.32 3.49 -37.79
N MET A 17 3.59 3.71 -38.11
CA MET A 17 4.39 4.77 -37.48
C MET A 17 3.95 6.18 -37.89
N LEU A 18 3.48 6.37 -39.12
CA LEU A 18 2.89 7.64 -39.58
C LEU A 18 1.55 7.93 -38.86
N LEU A 19 0.76 6.90 -38.54
CA LEU A 19 -0.46 7.02 -37.74
C LEU A 19 -0.19 7.41 -36.27
N ILE A 20 0.92 6.93 -35.68
CA ILE A 20 1.30 7.23 -34.29
C ILE A 20 1.92 8.64 -34.17
N LEU A 21 2.53 9.17 -35.24
CA LEU A 21 3.26 10.44 -35.22
C LEU A 21 2.45 11.68 -35.65
N GLY A 22 1.12 11.61 -35.72
CA GLY A 22 0.26 12.80 -35.65
C GLY A 22 0.41 13.80 -36.80
N SER A 23 0.24 13.35 -38.05
CA SER A 23 -0.01 14.29 -39.16
C SER A 23 -1.10 13.77 -40.09
N GLY A 24 -2.13 14.60 -40.32
CA GLY A 24 -3.08 14.47 -41.44
C GLY A 24 -4.25 13.51 -41.23
N PHE A 25 -5.20 13.87 -40.37
CA PHE A 25 -6.50 13.20 -40.23
C PHE A 25 -7.45 13.58 -41.37
N CYS A 26 -7.08 13.33 -42.62
CA CYS A 26 -7.97 13.43 -43.80
C CYS A 26 -7.29 12.68 -44.95
N GLN A 27 -7.89 11.59 -45.42
CA GLN A 27 -7.47 10.71 -46.55
C GLN A 27 -6.77 9.37 -46.22
N ALA A 28 -6.70 8.92 -44.96
CA ALA A 28 -6.31 7.53 -44.64
C ALA A 28 -7.51 6.55 -44.51
N GLN A 29 -8.65 6.91 -45.11
CA GLN A 29 -9.81 6.00 -45.26
C GLN A 29 -9.78 5.30 -46.63
N GLU A 30 -8.64 5.24 -47.31
CA GLU A 30 -8.37 4.14 -48.23
C GLU A 30 -7.96 2.94 -47.39
N MET A 31 -8.84 1.94 -47.43
CA MET A 31 -8.93 0.82 -46.50
C MET A 31 -7.58 0.14 -46.26
N LEU A 32 -7.21 -0.04 -44.99
CA LEU A 32 -6.33 -1.12 -44.56
C LEU A 32 -6.76 -2.39 -45.32
N THR A 33 -5.96 -2.88 -46.26
CA THR A 33 -6.32 -4.08 -47.03
C THR A 33 -6.43 -5.27 -46.09
N ASP A 34 -7.22 -6.29 -46.44
CA ASP A 34 -7.36 -7.49 -45.59
C ASP A 34 -6.00 -8.18 -45.34
N SER A 35 -5.08 -8.07 -46.30
CA SER A 35 -3.69 -8.50 -46.14
C SER A 35 -2.94 -7.70 -45.08
N ALA A 36 -3.05 -6.35 -45.09
CA ALA A 36 -2.42 -5.49 -44.09
C ALA A 36 -3.03 -5.69 -42.69
N ARG A 37 -4.35 -5.91 -42.60
CA ARG A 37 -5.01 -6.29 -41.34
C ARG A 37 -4.47 -7.61 -40.81
N LYS A 38 -4.34 -8.62 -41.68
CA LYS A 38 -3.82 -9.93 -41.29
C LYS A 38 -2.38 -9.87 -40.80
N GLU A 39 -1.50 -9.17 -41.52
CA GLU A 39 -0.11 -8.96 -41.11
C GLU A 39 -0.01 -8.21 -39.77
N ALA A 40 -0.81 -7.15 -39.59
CA ALA A 40 -0.85 -6.42 -38.33
C ALA A 40 -1.36 -7.29 -37.16
N THR A 41 -2.35 -8.14 -37.39
CA THR A 41 -2.85 -9.07 -36.35
C THR A 41 -1.84 -10.15 -35.99
N GLU A 42 -1.09 -10.68 -36.97
CA GLU A 42 -0.03 -11.66 -36.71
C GLU A 42 1.14 -11.03 -35.95
N TRP A 43 1.56 -9.83 -36.35
CA TRP A 43 2.56 -9.04 -35.61
C TRP A 43 2.09 -8.72 -34.19
N LEU A 44 0.84 -8.29 -33.99
CA LEU A 44 0.28 -8.04 -32.66
C LEU A 44 0.28 -9.31 -31.80
N LYS A 45 -0.03 -10.47 -32.38
CA LYS A 45 0.05 -11.76 -31.68
C LYS A 45 1.49 -12.08 -31.28
N GLU A 46 2.45 -11.89 -32.18
CA GLU A 46 3.88 -12.11 -31.91
C GLU A 46 4.38 -11.18 -30.79
N VAL A 47 4.15 -9.87 -30.92
CA VAL A 47 4.54 -8.87 -29.92
C VAL A 47 3.85 -9.14 -28.58
N LYS A 48 2.56 -9.46 -28.57
CA LYS A 48 1.83 -9.81 -27.35
C LYS A 48 2.43 -11.07 -26.73
N SER A 49 2.75 -12.10 -27.49
CA SER A 49 3.37 -13.32 -26.97
C SER A 49 4.76 -13.06 -26.38
N GLY A 50 5.60 -12.27 -27.07
CA GLY A 50 6.92 -11.88 -26.58
C GLY A 50 6.87 -11.03 -25.30
N TYR A 51 5.92 -10.09 -25.24
CA TYR A 51 5.69 -9.28 -24.05
C TYR A 51 5.17 -10.11 -22.87
N LEU A 52 4.21 -11.02 -23.11
CA LEU A 52 3.68 -11.89 -22.07
C LEU A 52 4.75 -12.84 -21.52
N ASN A 53 5.60 -13.41 -22.38
CA ASN A 53 6.69 -14.29 -21.98
C ASN A 53 7.75 -13.55 -21.14
N THR A 54 8.15 -12.35 -21.57
CA THR A 54 9.12 -11.53 -20.81
C THR A 54 8.54 -11.04 -19.49
N SER A 55 7.28 -10.62 -19.47
CA SER A 55 6.56 -10.25 -18.24
C SER A 55 6.44 -11.43 -17.29
N SER A 56 6.07 -12.62 -17.78
CA SER A 56 5.97 -13.85 -16.97
C SER A 56 7.32 -14.22 -16.35
N ALA A 57 8.41 -14.24 -17.13
CA ALA A 57 9.74 -14.53 -16.63
C ALA A 57 10.21 -13.53 -15.54
N ARG A 58 9.91 -12.24 -15.74
CA ARG A 58 10.19 -11.17 -14.77
C ARG A 58 9.45 -11.40 -13.45
N ILE A 59 8.15 -11.72 -13.52
CA ILE A 59 7.32 -11.99 -12.34
C ILE A 59 7.82 -13.25 -11.62
N GLN A 60 8.10 -14.34 -12.35
CA GLN A 60 8.62 -15.57 -11.76
C GLN A 60 9.91 -15.34 -11.00
N LYS A 61 10.86 -14.59 -11.59
CA LYS A 61 12.11 -14.20 -10.91
C LYS A 61 11.84 -13.44 -9.61
N ALA A 62 10.91 -12.49 -9.62
CA ALA A 62 10.54 -11.73 -8.43
C ALA A 62 9.86 -12.60 -7.36
N VAL A 63 8.96 -13.51 -7.76
CA VAL A 63 8.31 -14.48 -6.87
C VAL A 63 9.35 -15.39 -6.22
N THR A 64 10.33 -15.90 -6.97
CA THR A 64 11.40 -16.73 -6.41
C THR A 64 12.26 -15.95 -5.41
N ALA A 65 12.66 -14.72 -5.75
CA ALA A 65 13.46 -13.87 -4.88
C ALA A 65 12.74 -13.53 -3.57
N LEU A 66 11.45 -13.16 -3.65
CA LEU A 66 10.64 -12.87 -2.47
C LEU A 66 10.37 -14.14 -1.66
N THR A 67 10.08 -15.27 -2.29
CA THR A 67 9.89 -16.55 -1.58
C THR A 67 11.14 -16.91 -0.77
N ALA A 68 12.33 -16.80 -1.36
CA ALA A 68 13.59 -17.00 -0.64
C ALA A 68 13.76 -16.01 0.52
N ALA A 69 13.43 -14.73 0.30
CA ALA A 69 13.53 -13.69 1.33
C ALA A 69 12.57 -13.90 2.50
N THR A 70 11.40 -14.50 2.28
CA THR A 70 10.42 -14.75 3.37
C THR A 70 10.84 -15.86 4.33
N SER A 71 11.80 -16.71 3.96
CA SER A 71 12.22 -17.87 4.75
C SER A 71 12.79 -17.51 6.13
N THR A 72 13.59 -16.44 6.20
CA THR A 72 14.25 -16.00 7.44
C THR A 72 14.41 -14.48 7.47
N GLU A 73 14.52 -13.90 8.66
CA GLU A 73 14.83 -12.48 8.85
C GLU A 73 16.12 -12.04 8.14
N ASN A 74 17.15 -12.89 8.16
CA ASN A 74 18.42 -12.60 7.50
C ASN A 74 18.31 -12.69 5.97
N ALA A 75 17.46 -13.58 5.42
CA ALA A 75 17.20 -13.63 3.99
C ALA A 75 16.47 -12.36 3.51
N ALA A 76 15.48 -11.88 4.27
CA ALA A 76 14.82 -10.61 4.00
C ALA A 76 15.80 -9.43 4.02
N MET A 77 16.64 -9.37 5.06
CA MET A 77 17.68 -8.34 5.17
C MET A 77 18.68 -8.40 4.02
N LYS A 78 19.08 -9.60 3.59
CA LYS A 78 19.97 -9.78 2.43
C LYS A 78 19.34 -9.20 1.16
N LEU A 79 18.09 -9.53 0.85
CA LEU A 79 17.40 -9.00 -0.32
C LEU A 79 17.34 -7.47 -0.30
N TYR A 80 17.05 -6.88 0.85
CA TYR A 80 17.04 -5.42 1.00
C TYR A 80 18.43 -4.79 0.81
N VAL A 81 19.47 -5.39 1.38
CA VAL A 81 20.86 -4.92 1.20
C VAL A 81 21.30 -5.03 -0.26
N ASP A 82 20.93 -6.11 -0.95
CA ASP A 82 21.22 -6.27 -2.38
C ASP A 82 20.48 -5.22 -3.23
N ALA A 83 19.21 -4.95 -2.92
CA ALA A 83 18.43 -3.91 -3.57
C ALA A 83 18.99 -2.49 -3.31
N MET A 84 19.44 -2.23 -2.09
CA MET A 84 20.14 -0.97 -1.76
C MET A 84 21.47 -0.88 -2.49
N LYS A 85 22.25 -1.96 -2.56
CA LYS A 85 23.51 -2.00 -3.30
C LYS A 85 23.29 -1.63 -4.77
N ASP A 86 22.27 -2.20 -5.41
CA ASP A 86 21.89 -1.82 -6.77
C ASP A 86 21.54 -0.33 -6.85
N ARG A 87 20.74 0.19 -5.91
CA ARG A 87 20.39 1.61 -5.87
C ARG A 87 21.61 2.52 -5.78
N PHE A 88 22.65 2.18 -5.02
CA PHE A 88 23.88 2.97 -4.97
C PHE A 88 24.72 2.83 -6.24
N LEU A 89 24.91 1.60 -6.73
CA LEU A 89 25.92 1.30 -7.76
C LEU A 89 25.39 1.41 -9.20
N ASN A 90 24.09 1.27 -9.42
CA ASN A 90 23.50 1.29 -10.74
C ASN A 90 23.52 2.72 -11.31
N PRO A 91 24.25 2.98 -12.41
CA PRO A 91 24.42 4.34 -12.96
C PRO A 91 23.12 4.95 -13.50
N THR A 92 22.10 4.12 -13.73
CA THR A 92 20.77 4.59 -14.13
C THR A 92 19.94 5.06 -12.93
N SER A 93 20.32 4.70 -11.71
CA SER A 93 19.63 5.14 -10.50
C SER A 93 19.89 6.63 -10.24
N MET A 94 18.88 7.34 -9.76
CA MET A 94 19.00 8.75 -9.35
C MET A 94 20.08 8.94 -8.27
N MET A 95 20.23 7.96 -7.38
CA MET A 95 21.18 8.02 -6.28
C MET A 95 22.63 7.92 -6.75
N SER A 96 22.93 6.99 -7.67
CA SER A 96 24.25 6.88 -8.29
C SER A 96 24.59 8.12 -9.11
N ARG A 97 23.61 8.65 -9.86
CA ARG A 97 23.75 9.90 -10.61
C ARG A 97 24.05 11.10 -9.71
N MET A 98 23.37 11.21 -8.56
CA MET A 98 23.60 12.29 -7.60
C MET A 98 24.99 12.19 -6.95
N LEU A 99 25.40 10.98 -6.54
CA LEU A 99 26.72 10.75 -5.95
C LEU A 99 27.86 11.02 -6.94
N ASN A 100 27.67 10.66 -8.22
CA ASN A 100 28.63 10.96 -9.28
C ASN A 100 28.64 12.44 -9.72
N ARG A 101 27.63 13.25 -9.34
CA ARG A 101 27.53 14.67 -9.76
C ARG A 101 28.29 15.66 -8.85
N GLY A 102 28.81 15.22 -7.71
CA GLY A 102 29.82 15.95 -6.92
C GLY A 102 29.56 17.45 -6.70
N GLY A 103 28.36 17.85 -6.25
CA GLY A 103 28.04 19.24 -5.92
C GLY A 103 27.79 19.43 -4.42
N GLY A 104 28.62 20.22 -3.76
CA GLY A 104 28.65 20.44 -2.30
C GLY A 104 27.29 20.68 -1.67
N GLY A 105 26.88 19.75 -0.82
CA GLY A 105 25.70 19.85 0.02
C GLY A 105 25.64 18.56 0.81
N GLY A 106 26.09 18.61 2.07
CA GLY A 106 26.15 17.43 2.92
C GLY A 106 24.78 16.74 2.98
N PHE A 107 24.66 15.59 2.32
CA PHE A 107 23.49 14.74 2.46
C PHE A 107 23.53 14.14 3.87
N ARG A 108 22.80 14.76 4.80
CA ARG A 108 22.18 14.02 5.90
C ARG A 108 21.16 13.09 5.24
N MET A 109 21.63 11.93 4.79
CA MET A 109 20.76 10.78 4.55
C MET A 109 19.85 10.64 5.76
N MET A 110 18.55 10.38 5.57
CA MET A 110 17.59 10.06 6.63
C MET A 110 18.25 9.15 7.65
N ARG A 111 18.73 9.76 8.74
CA ARG A 111 19.29 9.04 9.87
C ARG A 111 18.08 8.38 10.50
N MET A 112 18.10 7.05 10.65
CA MET A 112 17.08 6.36 11.44
C MET A 112 16.91 7.11 12.78
N PRO A 113 15.69 7.54 13.16
CA PRO A 113 15.45 8.12 14.47
C PRO A 113 15.78 7.03 15.50
N GLY A 114 16.71 7.31 16.43
CA GLY A 114 17.09 6.37 17.50
C GLY A 114 18.60 6.21 17.74
N SER A 115 19.48 6.65 16.83
CA SER A 115 20.93 6.67 17.09
C SER A 115 21.33 7.92 17.88
N GLY A 116 21.19 7.84 19.21
CA GLY A 116 21.59 8.87 20.19
C GLY A 116 23.11 9.04 20.35
N GLY A 117 23.83 9.31 19.26
CA GLY A 117 25.25 9.66 19.29
C GLY A 117 25.46 11.16 19.09
N ARG A 118 25.92 11.86 20.15
CA ARG A 118 26.39 13.26 20.15
C ARG A 118 27.41 13.47 19.03
N GLY A 119 27.18 14.49 18.20
CA GLY A 119 28.04 14.86 17.10
C GLY A 119 29.39 15.40 17.58
N GLY A 120 30.46 14.69 17.22
CA GLY A 120 31.80 15.26 17.15
C GLY A 120 31.95 15.92 15.78
N SER A 121 31.89 17.26 15.77
CA SER A 121 32.34 18.05 14.63
C SER A 121 33.85 17.93 14.56
N ASN A 122 34.36 17.11 13.64
CA ASN A 122 35.75 17.24 13.21
C ASN A 122 35.76 17.49 11.71
N GLY A 123 36.18 18.70 11.35
CA GLY A 123 36.35 19.11 9.98
C GLY A 123 37.41 18.26 9.32
N ASN A 124 37.07 17.65 8.19
CA ASN A 124 38.05 17.33 7.19
C ASN A 124 37.39 17.40 5.81
N SER A 125 38.07 18.09 4.90
CA SER A 125 37.72 18.23 3.50
C SER A 125 37.56 16.86 2.84
N SER A 126 36.34 16.49 2.45
CA SER A 126 36.10 15.18 1.84
C SER A 126 35.59 15.35 0.42
N LYS A 127 36.35 14.80 -0.54
CA LYS A 127 35.88 14.44 -1.88
C LYS A 127 34.47 13.82 -1.77
N PRO A 128 33.56 14.06 -2.74
CA PRO A 128 32.29 13.37 -2.75
C PRO A 128 32.54 11.87 -2.69
N ASP A 129 31.91 11.19 -1.72
CA ASP A 129 32.06 9.75 -1.57
C ASP A 129 31.65 9.05 -2.86
N SER A 130 32.52 8.19 -3.41
CA SER A 130 32.16 7.34 -4.54
C SER A 130 30.91 6.50 -4.19
N PRO A 131 30.07 6.11 -5.16
CA PRO A 131 28.90 5.28 -4.88
C PRO A 131 29.21 4.00 -4.08
N SER A 132 30.37 3.39 -4.32
CA SER A 132 30.87 2.23 -3.58
C SER A 132 31.24 2.56 -2.13
N THR A 133 31.92 3.69 -1.89
CA THR A 133 32.26 4.16 -0.54
C THR A 133 31.01 4.49 0.25
N ALA A 134 30.07 5.21 -0.39
CA ALA A 134 28.79 5.58 0.20
C ALA A 134 27.95 4.35 0.58
N PHE A 135 27.90 3.34 -0.29
CA PHE A 135 27.23 2.07 0.03
C PHE A 135 27.90 1.34 1.19
N SER A 136 29.23 1.27 1.22
CA SER A 136 29.97 0.61 2.31
C SER A 136 29.69 1.27 3.66
N ASN A 137 29.71 2.61 3.70
CA ASN A 137 29.38 3.39 4.89
C ASN A 137 27.93 3.18 5.31
N TRP A 138 26.99 3.24 4.36
CA TRP A 138 25.58 2.95 4.62
C TRP A 138 25.39 1.54 5.19
N ARG A 139 26.01 0.52 4.59
CA ARG A 139 25.90 -0.88 5.03
C ARG A 139 26.40 -1.05 6.46
N LYS A 140 27.54 -0.43 6.83
CA LYS A 140 28.06 -0.47 8.21
C LYS A 140 27.08 0.12 9.21
N GLN A 141 26.38 1.20 8.83
CA GLN A 141 25.42 1.88 9.71
C GLN A 141 24.05 1.21 9.79
N ASN A 142 23.65 0.44 8.77
CA ASN A 142 22.29 -0.08 8.62
C ASN A 142 22.22 -1.63 8.66
N THR A 143 23.30 -2.30 9.05
CA THR A 143 23.34 -3.77 9.20
C THR A 143 24.04 -4.18 10.50
N GLY A 144 23.94 -5.46 10.86
CA GLY A 144 24.53 -5.99 12.10
C GLY A 144 23.84 -5.48 13.36
N ASN A 145 24.62 -5.11 14.37
CA ASN A 145 24.13 -4.67 15.69
C ASN A 145 23.54 -3.24 15.69
N ASN A 146 23.68 -2.50 14.58
CA ASN A 146 23.14 -1.14 14.44
C ASN A 146 21.67 -1.12 14.01
N VAL A 147 21.11 -2.29 13.70
CA VAL A 147 19.72 -2.44 13.25
C VAL A 147 18.82 -2.41 14.47
N ALA A 148 17.78 -1.57 14.43
CA ALA A 148 16.80 -1.49 15.51
C ALA A 148 16.19 -2.89 15.79
N PRO A 149 15.92 -3.22 17.06
CA PRO A 149 15.16 -4.42 17.42
C PRO A 149 13.88 -4.52 16.59
N GLY A 150 13.54 -5.72 16.13
CA GLY A 150 12.35 -5.96 15.32
C GLY A 150 12.41 -5.49 13.85
N PHE A 151 13.40 -4.70 13.42
CA PHE A 151 13.47 -4.23 12.03
C PHE A 151 13.59 -5.38 11.02
N LYS A 152 14.46 -6.37 11.28
CA LYS A 152 14.61 -7.52 10.37
C LYS A 152 13.33 -8.33 10.28
N LYS A 153 12.61 -8.47 11.40
CA LYS A 153 11.29 -9.12 11.46
C LYS A 153 10.23 -8.33 10.69
N ALA A 154 10.19 -7.00 10.87
CA ALA A 154 9.32 -6.11 10.11
C ALA A 154 9.59 -6.19 8.60
N LEU A 155 10.87 -6.25 8.21
CA LEU A 155 11.28 -6.45 6.83
C LEU A 155 10.87 -7.82 6.28
N GLN A 156 10.98 -8.88 7.06
CA GLN A 156 10.48 -10.21 6.68
C GLN A 156 8.97 -10.18 6.45
N ILE A 157 8.20 -9.58 7.36
CA ILE A 157 6.74 -9.43 7.22
C ILE A 157 6.41 -8.59 5.98
N GLN A 158 7.14 -7.52 5.71
CA GLN A 158 6.93 -6.72 4.51
C GLN A 158 7.22 -7.53 3.22
N CYS A 159 8.28 -8.33 3.19
CA CYS A 159 8.55 -9.24 2.07
C CYS A 159 7.43 -10.27 1.88
N LYS A 160 6.85 -10.80 2.96
CA LYS A 160 5.67 -11.69 2.91
C LYS A 160 4.46 -10.97 2.31
N TRP A 161 4.20 -9.74 2.75
CA TRP A 161 3.13 -8.91 2.21
C TRP A 161 3.31 -8.63 0.72
N MET A 162 4.52 -8.23 0.31
CA MET A 162 4.86 -7.99 -1.08
C MET A 162 4.68 -9.24 -1.95
N LEU A 163 5.06 -10.41 -1.45
CA LEU A 163 4.87 -11.68 -2.15
C LEU A 163 3.38 -11.98 -2.35
N LEU A 164 2.55 -11.76 -1.33
CA LEU A 164 1.10 -11.95 -1.45
C LEU A 164 0.50 -10.97 -2.48
N CYS A 165 0.86 -9.69 -2.39
CA CYS A 165 0.42 -8.66 -3.34
C CYS A 165 0.82 -9.00 -4.77
N LEU A 166 2.05 -9.50 -4.98
CA LEU A 166 2.54 -9.91 -6.29
C LEU A 166 1.75 -11.10 -6.85
N ARG A 167 1.46 -12.11 -6.02
CA ARG A 167 0.63 -13.26 -6.41
C ARG A 167 -0.81 -12.86 -6.72
N LYS A 168 -1.38 -11.93 -5.95
CA LYS A 168 -2.73 -11.41 -6.20
C LYS A 168 -2.80 -10.59 -7.48
N ALA A 169 -1.83 -9.71 -7.72
CA ALA A 169 -1.71 -8.96 -8.96
C ALA A 169 -1.56 -9.89 -10.18
N ASP A 170 -0.81 -10.99 -10.04
CA ASP A 170 -0.67 -11.99 -11.09
C ASP A 170 -1.98 -12.75 -11.34
N ALA A 171 -2.74 -13.08 -10.31
CA ALA A 171 -4.06 -13.66 -10.50
C ALA A 171 -5.00 -12.68 -11.22
N GLU A 172 -5.07 -11.42 -10.76
CA GLU A 172 -5.94 -10.37 -11.32
C GLU A 172 -5.65 -10.09 -12.80
N LYS A 173 -4.38 -9.90 -13.16
CA LYS A 173 -3.98 -9.63 -14.56
C LYS A 173 -4.17 -10.82 -15.51
N ASN A 174 -4.29 -12.02 -14.96
CA ASN A 174 -4.60 -13.23 -15.70
C ASN A 174 -6.07 -13.66 -15.55
N GLU A 175 -6.94 -12.76 -15.04
CA GLU A 175 -8.38 -13.00 -14.85
C GLU A 175 -8.68 -14.26 -14.00
N ARG A 176 -7.79 -14.58 -13.07
CA ARG A 176 -7.93 -15.70 -12.12
C ARG A 176 -8.39 -15.19 -10.77
N GLU A 177 -9.33 -15.90 -10.17
CA GLU A 177 -9.70 -15.66 -8.78
C GLU A 177 -8.63 -16.25 -7.85
N LEU A 178 -8.15 -15.43 -6.91
CA LEU A 178 -7.28 -15.85 -5.83
C LEU A 178 -7.84 -15.31 -4.52
N ASN A 179 -8.34 -16.21 -3.68
CA ASN A 179 -8.75 -15.89 -2.32
C ASN A 179 -7.51 -15.78 -1.42
N VAL A 180 -7.29 -14.59 -0.89
CA VAL A 180 -6.13 -14.25 -0.06
C VAL A 180 -6.49 -14.04 1.41
N SER A 181 -7.77 -14.15 1.79
CA SER A 181 -8.27 -13.72 3.10
C SER A 181 -7.59 -14.46 4.26
N SER A 182 -7.36 -15.77 4.15
CA SER A 182 -6.66 -16.55 5.17
C SER A 182 -5.19 -16.15 5.30
N SER A 183 -4.50 -15.90 4.18
CA SER A 183 -3.12 -15.44 4.17
C SER A 183 -2.98 -14.03 4.75
N VAL A 184 -3.90 -13.12 4.41
CA VAL A 184 -3.95 -11.77 4.99
C VAL A 184 -4.14 -11.86 6.51
N LEU A 185 -5.13 -12.64 6.98
CA LEU A 185 -5.38 -12.82 8.41
C LEU A 185 -4.16 -13.38 9.14
N SER A 186 -3.52 -14.41 8.59
CA SER A 186 -2.31 -14.99 9.18
C SER A 186 -1.17 -13.97 9.30
N MET A 187 -1.01 -13.07 8.33
CA MET A 187 0.01 -12.01 8.43
C MET A 187 -0.37 -10.94 9.46
N LEU A 188 -1.65 -10.57 9.56
CA LEU A 188 -2.11 -9.64 10.58
C LEU A 188 -1.95 -10.22 12.00
N ASP A 189 -2.20 -11.52 12.18
CA ASP A 189 -1.96 -12.24 13.42
C ASP A 189 -0.46 -12.28 13.75
N GLU A 190 0.41 -12.47 12.75
CA GLU A 190 1.87 -12.38 12.92
C GLU A 190 2.31 -10.96 13.32
N VAL A 191 1.71 -9.91 12.75
CA VAL A 191 1.96 -8.52 13.17
C VAL A 191 1.54 -8.30 14.62
N ALA A 192 0.34 -8.75 15.01
CA ALA A 192 -0.15 -8.62 16.38
C ALA A 192 0.79 -9.32 17.38
N ALA A 193 1.22 -10.55 17.06
CA ALA A 193 2.12 -11.34 17.92
C ALA A 193 3.50 -10.70 18.11
N ASN A 194 3.96 -9.89 17.15
CA ASN A 194 5.26 -9.22 17.19
C ASN A 194 5.15 -7.70 17.40
N ALA A 195 3.96 -7.20 17.75
CA ALA A 195 3.65 -5.77 17.69
C ALA A 195 4.56 -4.89 18.56
N LYS A 196 5.12 -5.43 19.64
CA LYS A 196 6.04 -4.70 20.54
C LYS A 196 7.33 -4.30 19.83
N ASP A 197 7.90 -5.21 19.04
CA ASP A 197 9.19 -5.00 18.38
C ASP A 197 9.01 -4.50 16.94
N VAL A 198 7.91 -4.90 16.29
CA VAL A 198 7.66 -4.66 14.86
C VAL A 198 6.78 -3.42 14.63
N GLY A 199 5.93 -3.04 15.58
CA GLY A 199 4.93 -1.97 15.40
C GLY A 199 5.51 -0.63 14.97
N GLU A 200 6.59 -0.19 15.63
CA GLU A 200 7.29 1.05 15.28
C GLU A 200 8.10 0.93 13.98
N GLN A 201 8.52 -0.29 13.63
CA GLN A 201 9.40 -0.54 12.48
C GLN A 201 8.64 -0.75 11.17
N LEU A 202 7.38 -1.20 11.19
CA LEU A 202 6.57 -1.42 9.97
C LEU A 202 6.43 -0.15 9.11
N PRO A 203 6.12 1.04 9.67
CA PRO A 203 6.11 2.27 8.89
C PRO A 203 7.48 2.60 8.27
N MET A 204 8.57 2.33 8.99
CA MET A 204 9.93 2.62 8.53
C MET A 204 10.35 1.72 7.37
N VAL A 205 9.93 0.45 7.41
CA VAL A 205 10.18 -0.55 6.35
C VAL A 205 9.33 -0.27 5.10
N GLY A 206 8.30 0.59 5.17
CA GLY A 206 7.53 1.02 3.99
C GLY A 206 8.42 1.50 2.83
N GLY A 207 9.49 2.24 3.12
CA GLY A 207 10.46 2.69 2.12
C GLY A 207 11.32 1.56 1.51
N ALA A 208 11.52 0.45 2.23
CA ALA A 208 12.25 -0.71 1.72
C ALA A 208 11.49 -1.41 0.59
N SER A 209 10.15 -1.37 0.62
CA SER A 209 9.30 -2.00 -0.39
C SER A 209 9.54 -1.44 -1.78
N GLU A 210 9.61 -0.11 -1.92
CA GLU A 210 9.82 0.53 -3.22
C GLU A 210 11.23 0.23 -3.76
N VAL A 211 12.24 0.21 -2.89
CA VAL A 211 13.61 -0.16 -3.27
C VAL A 211 13.65 -1.61 -3.78
N ILE A 212 13.02 -2.55 -3.07
CA ILE A 212 12.98 -3.96 -3.47
C ILE A 212 12.18 -4.12 -4.77
N ARG A 213 11.03 -3.44 -4.93
CA ARG A 213 10.23 -3.49 -6.16
C ARG A 213 11.00 -2.98 -7.37
N SER A 214 11.71 -1.87 -7.23
CA SER A 214 12.56 -1.34 -8.29
C SER A 214 13.68 -2.32 -8.64
N TYR A 215 14.35 -2.89 -7.64
CA TYR A 215 15.42 -3.87 -7.85
C TYR A 215 14.94 -5.14 -8.57
N LEU A 216 13.74 -5.62 -8.22
CA LEU A 216 13.11 -6.77 -8.86
C LEU A 216 12.41 -6.41 -10.18
N ASN A 217 12.43 -5.14 -10.59
CA ASN A 217 11.75 -4.60 -11.76
C ASN A 217 10.24 -4.95 -11.77
N ILE A 218 9.53 -4.67 -10.69
CA ILE A 218 8.08 -4.93 -10.52
C ILE A 218 7.32 -3.72 -9.95
N SER A 219 7.85 -2.51 -10.09
CA SER A 219 7.20 -1.28 -9.57
C SER A 219 5.84 -1.00 -10.22
N ASP A 220 5.67 -1.41 -11.48
CA ASP A 220 4.43 -1.36 -12.30
C ASP A 220 3.47 -2.53 -12.02
N TYR A 221 3.84 -3.46 -11.15
CA TYR A 221 3.09 -4.69 -10.90
C TYR A 221 2.47 -4.68 -9.51
N ARG A 222 1.24 -4.16 -9.43
CA ARG A 222 0.46 -3.96 -8.21
C ARG A 222 -0.91 -4.61 -8.33
N SER A 223 -1.47 -4.96 -7.17
CA SER A 223 -2.82 -5.51 -7.09
C SER A 223 -3.83 -4.38 -7.04
N ASP A 224 -4.98 -4.58 -7.67
CA ASP A 224 -6.10 -3.63 -7.60
C ASP A 224 -6.87 -3.75 -6.28
N THR A 225 -6.84 -4.94 -5.65
CA THR A 225 -7.57 -5.21 -4.41
C THR A 225 -6.71 -5.05 -3.16
N LEU A 226 -5.46 -5.53 -3.16
CA LEU A 226 -4.57 -5.44 -2.01
C LEU A 226 -3.73 -4.16 -2.04
N PRO A 227 -3.74 -3.36 -0.96
CA PRO A 227 -2.85 -2.19 -0.87
C PRO A 227 -1.39 -2.63 -0.69
N ASP A 228 -0.44 -1.84 -1.21
CA ASP A 228 0.99 -2.14 -1.05
C ASP A 228 1.49 -2.02 0.38
N ASN A 229 0.83 -1.19 1.19
CA ASN A 229 1.17 -0.99 2.59
C ASN A 229 0.33 -1.91 3.48
N LEU A 230 1.00 -2.83 4.19
CA LEU A 230 0.35 -3.71 5.18
C LEU A 230 -0.33 -2.93 6.31
N MET A 231 0.15 -1.71 6.59
CA MET A 231 -0.42 -0.86 7.63
C MET A 231 -1.67 -0.09 7.17
N ASP A 232 -2.08 -0.22 5.92
CA ASP A 232 -3.39 0.27 5.47
C ASP A 232 -4.51 -0.70 5.89
N LEU A 233 -4.66 -0.84 7.22
CA LEU A 233 -5.62 -1.73 7.84
C LEU A 233 -7.05 -1.40 7.42
N ASN A 234 -7.37 -0.13 7.20
CA ASN A 234 -8.70 0.28 6.76
C ASN A 234 -9.04 -0.36 5.41
N THR A 235 -8.18 -0.18 4.39
CA THR A 235 -8.41 -0.77 3.07
C THR A 235 -8.42 -2.29 3.13
N ILE A 236 -7.49 -2.91 3.87
CA ILE A 236 -7.41 -4.38 4.00
C ILE A 236 -8.69 -4.94 4.63
N PHE A 237 -9.13 -4.39 5.76
CA PHE A 237 -10.34 -4.88 6.41
C PHE A 237 -11.58 -4.59 5.56
N ASP A 238 -11.74 -3.38 5.04
CA ASP A 238 -13.00 -2.97 4.41
C ASP A 238 -13.20 -3.58 3.02
N ARG A 239 -12.12 -3.71 2.21
CA ARG A 239 -12.20 -4.21 0.83
C ARG A 239 -11.93 -5.70 0.69
N VAL A 240 -11.10 -6.28 1.55
CA VAL A 240 -10.65 -7.67 1.40
C VAL A 240 -11.32 -8.59 2.40
N LEU A 241 -11.24 -8.26 3.69
CA LEU A 241 -11.65 -9.19 4.74
C LEU A 241 -13.15 -9.11 5.04
N LEU A 242 -13.72 -7.91 5.13
CA LEU A 242 -15.12 -7.69 5.51
C LEU A 242 -16.08 -7.73 4.33
N ALA A 243 -15.62 -7.43 3.11
CA ALA A 243 -16.47 -7.38 1.92
C ALA A 243 -17.30 -8.66 1.69
N PRO A 244 -16.72 -9.87 1.78
CA PRO A 244 -17.50 -11.11 1.58
C PRO A 244 -18.63 -11.29 2.60
N TYR A 245 -18.44 -10.83 3.84
CA TYR A 245 -19.47 -10.93 4.88
C TYR A 245 -20.55 -9.85 4.72
N LYS A 246 -20.19 -8.67 4.20
CA LYS A 246 -21.17 -7.63 3.84
C LYS A 246 -22.10 -8.10 2.73
N GLU A 247 -21.53 -8.69 1.68
CA GLU A 247 -22.29 -9.22 0.53
C GLU A 247 -23.26 -10.33 0.95
N LYS A 248 -22.80 -11.23 1.83
CA LYS A 248 -23.61 -12.34 2.35
C LYS A 248 -24.56 -11.96 3.49
N LYS A 249 -24.51 -10.71 3.96
CA LYS A 249 -25.21 -10.24 5.18
C LYS A 249 -24.95 -11.14 6.40
N ASP A 250 -23.75 -11.69 6.50
CA ASP A 250 -23.33 -12.55 7.62
C ASP A 250 -22.82 -11.68 8.78
N VAL A 251 -23.78 -11.18 9.55
CA VAL A 251 -23.51 -10.25 10.66
C VAL A 251 -22.63 -10.90 11.74
N GLU A 252 -22.83 -12.18 12.04
CA GLU A 252 -22.12 -12.84 13.14
C GLU A 252 -20.62 -12.90 12.85
N ASN A 253 -20.23 -13.39 11.68
CA ASN A 253 -18.82 -13.47 11.29
C ASN A 253 -18.24 -12.09 10.96
N PHE A 254 -19.05 -11.17 10.41
CA PHE A 254 -18.67 -9.77 10.24
C PHE A 254 -18.25 -9.16 11.59
N ARG A 255 -19.07 -9.32 12.64
CA ARG A 255 -18.80 -8.79 13.98
C ARG A 255 -17.57 -9.45 14.61
N LYS A 256 -17.40 -10.78 14.47
CA LYS A 256 -16.20 -11.50 14.96
C LYS A 256 -14.93 -10.95 14.32
N LEU A 257 -14.93 -10.73 13.01
CA LEU A 257 -13.78 -10.20 12.29
C LEU A 257 -13.50 -8.73 12.65
N TRP A 258 -14.55 -7.94 12.84
CA TRP A 258 -14.42 -6.56 13.35
C TRP A 258 -13.78 -6.52 14.75
N ASN A 259 -14.11 -7.47 15.63
CA ASN A 259 -13.46 -7.56 16.94
C ASN A 259 -11.96 -7.87 16.83
N LYS A 260 -11.56 -8.72 15.85
CA LYS A 260 -10.14 -8.94 15.55
C LYS A 260 -9.45 -7.65 15.11
N ARG A 261 -10.09 -6.85 14.24
CA ARG A 261 -9.58 -5.52 13.84
C ARG A 261 -9.35 -4.62 15.04
N ILE A 262 -10.34 -4.48 15.92
CA ILE A 262 -10.23 -3.66 17.14
C ILE A 262 -9.05 -4.12 18.00
N GLY A 263 -8.92 -5.43 18.21
CA GLY A 263 -7.82 -6.01 18.99
C GLY A 263 -6.45 -5.67 18.39
N LEU A 264 -6.27 -5.89 17.08
CA LEU A 264 -5.03 -5.56 16.37
C LEU A 264 -4.68 -4.08 16.49
N GLU A 265 -5.62 -3.18 16.14
CA GLU A 265 -5.38 -1.75 16.15
C GLU A 265 -5.09 -1.23 17.58
N ALA A 266 -5.77 -1.77 18.59
CA ALA A 266 -5.51 -1.43 19.98
C ALA A 266 -4.11 -1.88 20.44
N THR A 267 -3.65 -3.07 20.01
CA THR A 267 -2.29 -3.54 20.30
C THR A 267 -1.24 -2.67 19.63
N LEU A 268 -1.46 -2.27 18.37
CA LEU A 268 -0.56 -1.38 17.65
C LEU A 268 -0.51 0.03 18.26
N LEU A 269 -1.64 0.55 18.74
CA LEU A 269 -1.71 1.85 19.39
C LEU A 269 -0.93 1.88 20.72
N GLN A 270 -1.01 0.81 21.51
CA GLN A 270 -0.28 0.72 22.79
C GLN A 270 1.25 0.73 22.63
N ASN A 271 1.75 0.15 21.55
CA ASN A 271 3.19 0.06 21.34
C ASN A 271 3.79 1.32 20.71
N ASN A 272 2.94 2.23 20.19
CA ASN A 272 3.38 3.45 19.53
C ASN A 272 3.13 4.73 20.38
N SER A 273 2.53 4.61 21.57
CA SER A 273 2.24 5.78 22.41
C SER A 273 3.50 6.24 23.17
N ALA A 274 3.97 7.46 22.88
CA ALA A 274 5.01 8.13 23.66
C ALA A 274 4.49 8.74 24.98
N SER A 275 3.17 8.66 25.21
CA SER A 275 2.47 9.21 26.36
C SER A 275 2.78 8.45 27.66
N ASP A 276 2.63 9.11 28.81
CA ASP A 276 2.69 8.43 30.10
C ASP A 276 1.58 7.39 30.23
N LYS A 277 1.80 6.39 31.10
CA LYS A 277 0.91 5.22 31.22
C LYS A 277 -0.56 5.59 31.44
N LYS A 278 -0.85 6.63 32.23
CA LYS A 278 -2.22 7.03 32.56
C LYS A 278 -2.91 7.68 31.37
N THR A 279 -2.19 8.54 30.64
CA THR A 279 -2.70 9.18 29.42
C THR A 279 -2.92 8.13 28.32
N ALA A 280 -1.98 7.21 28.11
CA ALA A 280 -2.11 6.13 27.13
C ALA A 280 -3.32 5.21 27.42
N GLU A 281 -3.61 4.92 28.69
CA GLU A 281 -4.80 4.15 29.08
C GLU A 281 -6.11 4.87 28.74
N VAL A 282 -6.18 6.18 28.94
CA VAL A 282 -7.34 6.99 28.59
C VAL A 282 -7.52 7.07 27.07
N GLU A 283 -6.45 7.34 26.32
CA GLU A 283 -6.46 7.37 24.85
C GLU A 283 -6.92 6.02 24.28
N LYS A 284 -6.41 4.91 24.82
CA LYS A 284 -6.84 3.56 24.44
C LYS A 284 -8.32 3.34 24.72
N ALA A 285 -8.82 3.74 25.89
CA ALA A 285 -10.23 3.59 26.22
C ALA A 285 -11.13 4.38 25.26
N SER A 286 -10.79 5.63 24.98
CA SER A 286 -11.52 6.46 24.01
C SER A 286 -11.48 5.86 22.60
N PHE A 287 -10.30 5.38 22.17
CA PHE A 287 -10.13 4.69 20.89
C PHE A 287 -11.03 3.46 20.78
N LEU A 288 -11.06 2.61 21.82
CA LEU A 288 -11.86 1.39 21.85
C LEU A 288 -13.35 1.71 21.74
N VAL A 289 -13.85 2.69 22.49
CA VAL A 289 -15.26 3.09 22.43
C VAL A 289 -15.63 3.58 21.04
N LYS A 290 -14.80 4.42 20.42
CA LYS A 290 -15.03 4.91 19.06
C LYS A 290 -15.07 3.77 18.04
N ARG A 291 -14.12 2.84 18.09
CA ARG A 291 -14.08 1.70 17.17
C ARG A 291 -15.24 0.74 17.40
N GLN A 292 -15.63 0.48 18.64
CA GLN A 292 -16.81 -0.33 18.94
C GLN A 292 -18.09 0.32 18.42
N TRP A 293 -18.19 1.66 18.47
CA TRP A 293 -19.30 2.41 17.87
C TRP A 293 -19.37 2.22 16.35
N GLU A 294 -18.24 2.38 15.65
CA GLU A 294 -18.14 2.16 14.20
C GLU A 294 -18.52 0.72 13.80
N ARG A 295 -18.13 -0.28 14.60
CA ARG A 295 -18.57 -1.67 14.42
C ARG A 295 -20.08 -1.80 14.45
N GLU A 296 -20.73 -1.27 15.49
CA GLU A 296 -22.17 -1.43 15.64
C GLU A 296 -22.93 -0.65 14.56
N LYS A 297 -22.41 0.48 14.08
CA LYS A 297 -23.01 1.16 12.91
C LYS A 297 -23.02 0.25 11.69
N ALA A 298 -21.88 -0.37 11.41
CA ALA A 298 -21.79 -1.28 10.27
C ALA A 298 -22.71 -2.51 10.48
N CYS A 299 -22.86 -3.03 11.70
CA CYS A 299 -23.81 -4.12 11.99
C CYS A 299 -25.26 -3.68 11.80
N PHE A 300 -25.60 -2.45 12.21
CA PHE A 300 -26.92 -1.86 12.01
C PHE A 300 -27.26 -1.76 10.52
N GLU A 301 -26.33 -1.24 9.70
CA GLU A 301 -26.48 -1.13 8.25
C GLU A 301 -26.58 -2.49 7.55
N LEU A 302 -26.01 -3.54 8.14
CA LEU A 302 -26.10 -4.92 7.64
C LEU A 302 -27.40 -5.65 8.02
N GLY A 303 -28.25 -5.04 8.86
CA GLY A 303 -29.57 -5.57 9.23
C GLY A 303 -29.71 -6.03 10.67
N ASP A 304 -28.67 -5.97 11.51
CA ASP A 304 -28.74 -6.33 12.94
C ASP A 304 -29.08 -5.11 13.80
N GLN A 305 -30.19 -4.44 13.45
CA GLN A 305 -30.54 -3.13 13.98
C GLN A 305 -30.77 -3.15 15.49
N MET A 306 -31.56 -4.10 16.00
CA MET A 306 -31.90 -4.17 17.42
C MET A 306 -30.68 -4.42 18.30
N ALA A 307 -29.88 -5.45 18.00
CA ALA A 307 -28.70 -5.75 18.81
C ALA A 307 -27.60 -4.69 18.69
N ALA A 308 -27.45 -4.07 17.51
CA ALA A 308 -26.54 -2.94 17.33
C ALA A 308 -26.95 -1.73 18.17
N LEU A 309 -28.25 -1.39 18.20
CA LEU A 309 -28.77 -0.29 19.00
C LEU A 309 -28.61 -0.53 20.51
N GLU A 310 -28.88 -1.75 20.99
CA GLU A 310 -28.66 -2.10 22.40
C GLU A 310 -27.19 -1.94 22.81
N LYS A 311 -26.27 -2.36 21.94
CA LYS A 311 -24.83 -2.20 22.17
C LYS A 311 -24.39 -0.75 22.07
N MET A 312 -24.91 0.04 21.12
CA MET A 312 -24.63 1.47 21.07
C MET A 312 -25.12 2.18 22.34
N LYS A 313 -26.34 1.87 22.81
CA LYS A 313 -26.89 2.41 24.05
C LYS A 313 -25.98 2.14 25.25
N SER A 314 -25.43 0.93 25.37
CA SER A 314 -24.49 0.59 26.45
C SER A 314 -23.13 1.27 26.31
N LEU A 315 -22.68 1.59 25.09
CA LEU A 315 -21.44 2.35 24.88
C LEU A 315 -21.54 3.81 25.32
N ILE A 316 -22.72 4.44 25.22
CA ILE A 316 -22.93 5.86 25.59
C ILE A 316 -22.56 6.13 27.05
N SER A 317 -22.80 5.18 27.97
CA SER A 317 -22.43 5.35 29.38
C SER A 317 -20.92 5.31 29.61
N GLY A 318 -20.15 4.71 28.69
CA GLY A 318 -18.69 4.66 28.76
C GLY A 318 -17.98 5.90 28.20
N ILE A 319 -18.68 6.78 27.49
CA ILE A 319 -18.10 8.01 26.91
C ILE A 319 -17.97 9.06 28.01
N LYS A 320 -16.73 9.47 28.30
CA LYS A 320 -16.40 10.47 29.31
C LYS A 320 -16.54 11.91 28.80
N ASP A 321 -16.15 12.16 27.55
CA ASP A 321 -16.20 13.50 26.96
C ASP A 321 -17.65 13.90 26.63
N PRO A 322 -18.18 15.00 27.20
CA PRO A 322 -19.56 15.44 26.93
C PRO A 322 -19.84 15.72 25.46
N ALA A 323 -18.88 16.26 24.71
CA ALA A 323 -19.06 16.61 23.30
C ALA A 323 -19.11 15.36 22.41
N GLU A 324 -18.30 14.35 22.68
CA GLU A 324 -18.39 13.03 22.05
C GLU A 324 -19.68 12.32 22.43
N LYS A 325 -20.11 12.41 23.70
CA LYS A 325 -21.38 11.81 24.15
C LYS A 325 -22.58 12.42 23.44
N GLN A 326 -22.63 13.75 23.30
CA GLN A 326 -23.67 14.43 22.53
C GLN A 326 -23.61 14.08 21.03
N ARG A 327 -22.41 13.87 20.47
CA ARG A 327 -22.26 13.38 19.09
C ARG A 327 -22.83 11.96 18.93
N ALA A 328 -22.52 11.06 19.85
CA ALA A 328 -23.05 9.69 19.85
C ALA A 328 -24.58 9.65 20.01
N ILE A 329 -25.15 10.49 20.88
CA ILE A 329 -26.61 10.61 21.04
C ILE A 329 -27.27 11.08 19.74
N ARG A 330 -26.80 12.18 19.13
CA ARG A 330 -27.36 12.71 17.87
C ARG A 330 -27.26 11.72 16.72
N ASP A 331 -26.22 10.91 16.73
CA ASP A 331 -25.98 9.90 15.74
C ASP A 331 -26.94 8.71 15.90
N LEU A 332 -27.22 8.30 17.14
CA LEU A 332 -28.24 7.29 17.45
C LEU A 332 -29.65 7.82 17.11
N GLU A 333 -29.96 9.07 17.46
CA GLU A 333 -31.21 9.73 17.04
C GLU A 333 -31.38 9.69 15.52
N PHE A 334 -30.33 9.97 14.76
CA PHE A 334 -30.36 9.90 13.30
C PHE A 334 -30.61 8.47 12.78
N LEU A 335 -29.98 7.45 13.39
CA LEU A 335 -30.18 6.05 13.01
C LEU A 335 -31.60 5.54 13.28
N LEU A 336 -32.28 6.09 14.28
CA LEU A 336 -33.67 5.75 14.62
C LEU A 336 -34.71 6.37 13.67
N LEU A 337 -34.32 7.37 12.88
CA LEU A 337 -35.19 7.96 11.87
C LEU A 337 -35.48 6.96 10.74
N THR A 338 -36.65 7.09 10.14
CA THR A 338 -36.99 6.34 8.93
C THR A 338 -36.04 6.72 7.78
N PRO A 339 -35.83 5.84 6.79
CA PRO A 339 -34.99 6.17 5.63
C PRO A 339 -35.43 7.45 4.90
N ALA A 340 -36.74 7.74 4.86
CA ALA A 340 -37.30 8.95 4.26
C ALA A 340 -36.93 10.22 5.04
N GLU A 341 -36.98 10.17 6.38
CA GLU A 341 -36.58 11.27 7.25
C GLU A 341 -35.06 11.50 7.20
N GLN A 342 -34.27 10.42 7.15
CA GLN A 342 -32.82 10.51 6.95
C GLN A 342 -32.46 11.18 5.63
N ALA A 343 -33.16 10.84 4.54
CA ALA A 343 -32.95 11.44 3.22
C ALA A 343 -33.26 12.94 3.22
N LYS A 344 -34.41 13.35 3.76
CA LYS A 344 -34.80 14.77 3.90
C LYS A 344 -33.77 15.57 4.70
N LEU A 345 -33.30 15.04 5.83
CA LEU A 345 -32.28 15.70 6.65
C LEU A 345 -30.92 15.80 5.96
N ARG A 346 -30.55 14.82 5.12
CA ARG A 346 -29.33 14.89 4.30
C ARG A 346 -29.46 16.01 3.26
N GLU A 347 -30.59 16.09 2.56
CA GLU A 347 -30.88 17.13 1.56
C GLU A 347 -30.92 18.53 2.17
N GLU A 348 -31.56 18.71 3.33
CA GLU A 348 -31.56 19.99 4.03
C GLU A 348 -30.15 20.42 4.45
N ARG A 349 -29.30 19.48 4.88
CA ARG A 349 -27.91 19.76 5.25
C ARG A 349 -27.05 20.10 4.03
N THR A 350 -27.27 19.47 2.88
CA THR A 350 -26.57 19.82 1.63
C THR A 350 -27.02 21.17 1.12
N ASN A 351 -28.32 21.47 1.17
CA ASN A 351 -28.88 22.76 0.73
C ASN A 351 -28.42 23.92 1.61
N ARG A 352 -28.27 23.72 2.92
CA ARG A 352 -27.68 24.74 3.83
C ARG A 352 -26.19 24.98 3.63
N ARG A 353 -25.45 24.05 3.00
CA ARG A 353 -24.01 24.16 2.73
C ARG A 353 -23.70 24.80 1.38
N MET A 354 -24.67 24.93 0.49
CA MET A 354 -24.53 25.72 -0.73
C MET A 354 -24.67 27.20 -0.37
N PRO A 355 -23.64 28.05 -0.61
CA PRO A 355 -23.80 29.49 -0.43
C PRO A 355 -24.88 29.97 -1.39
N GLY A 356 -25.84 30.73 -0.87
CA GLY A 356 -27.11 31.06 -1.52
C GLY A 356 -27.03 31.31 -3.02
N GLY A 357 -27.63 30.39 -3.77
CA GLY A 357 -27.95 30.54 -5.19
C GLY A 357 -29.41 30.17 -5.41
N GLY A 358 -30.32 30.79 -4.67
CA GLY A 358 -31.73 30.79 -5.05
C GLY A 358 -31.91 31.63 -6.33
N PRO A 359 -32.79 31.24 -7.27
CA PRO A 359 -33.00 32.00 -8.50
C PRO A 359 -33.50 33.39 -8.15
N ARG A 360 -32.78 34.42 -8.60
CA ARG A 360 -33.30 35.79 -8.62
C ARG A 360 -34.38 35.82 -9.70
N PHE A 361 -35.63 35.95 -9.26
CA PHE A 361 -36.75 36.37 -10.11
C PHE A 361 -36.49 37.75 -10.69
#